data_AF-A0A940VCV9-F1
#
_entry.id   AF-A0A940VCV9-F1
#
_cell.length_a   1.000
_cell.length_b   1.000
_cell.length_c   1.000
_cell.angle_alpha   90.00
_cell.angle_beta   90.00
_cell.angle_gamma   90.00
#
_symmetry.space_group_name_H-M   'P 1'
#
loop_
_entity.id
_entity.type
_entity.pdbx_description
1 polymer ?
#
loop_
_entity_poly.entity_id
_entity_poly.type
_entity_poly.pdbx_seq_one_letter_code
_entity_poly.pdbx_strand_id
1 'polypeptide(L)'
;MSKKQESSCCGPAIPVQIEPRKATQTEPAACCCAATPAPITIVAPLAPTSACGCAPGPPLQVESVTMSSTAGSARRLVLGLAGALGAWILLYASLHALASWLTYDLLGLTRGRALTEAVAFFIYDAPKVLLLLTLAVFGIGIVRSFFTAERARRILTGKRETAGNVFAALLGTVTPFCSCSAVPLFIGFVTAGVPLGVTFSFLVSAPMVNEVALALLYGLFGWRVAAIYLGTGLAIAIVAGWTIGRLHMERDVEEWVYRVNLGEAAEEEQLDWPGRLRFGLQAVRDIVGKVWVYVLLGIGVGAWIHGYVPENFLASIMGREAWWSVPLAVLIGIPMYSSAAGMIPVVQALLGKGAALGTVLAFMMAVIGLSFPEMVILRKVLKPRLIATFTVVVGVGILIVGYLFNVLAIHAMVVTTALQ
;
A
#
# COMPACT_ATOMS: atom_id res chain seq x y z
N MET A 1 -64.94 26.90 -1.27
CA MET A 1 -64.60 25.47 -1.44
C MET A 1 -63.68 25.05 -0.28
N SER A 2 -63.92 23.85 0.29
CA SER A 2 -63.35 23.17 1.49
C SER A 2 -61.91 23.52 1.94
N LYS A 3 -61.57 23.74 3.24
CA LYS A 3 -61.37 22.79 4.40
C LYS A 3 -60.32 21.69 4.09
N LYS A 4 -59.30 21.32 4.90
CA LYS A 4 -58.95 21.46 6.35
C LYS A 4 -57.49 20.97 6.62
N GLN A 5 -56.93 21.33 7.79
CA GLN A 5 -55.71 20.89 8.55
C GLN A 5 -55.30 19.38 8.48
N GLU A 6 -54.09 18.88 8.81
CA GLU A 6 -53.22 19.11 10.00
C GLU A 6 -51.81 18.41 9.92
N SER A 7 -50.79 18.98 10.61
CA SER A 7 -49.62 18.41 11.35
C SER A 7 -48.84 17.19 10.80
N SER A 8 -47.52 17.16 10.53
CA SER A 8 -46.29 17.62 11.21
C SER A 8 -46.09 17.12 12.65
N CYS A 9 -45.29 16.05 12.82
CA CYS A 9 -44.62 15.67 14.08
C CYS A 9 -43.45 14.71 13.81
N CYS A 10 -42.22 15.23 13.72
CA CYS A 10 -41.00 14.50 14.04
C CYS A 10 -39.90 15.52 14.39
N GLY A 11 -39.65 15.69 15.69
CA GLY A 11 -38.55 16.44 16.28
C GLY A 11 -37.63 15.52 17.12
N PRO A 12 -36.45 16.01 17.56
CA PRO A 12 -35.23 15.19 17.67
C PRO A 12 -34.94 14.56 19.05
N ALA A 13 -33.94 13.68 19.04
CA ALA A 13 -33.44 12.83 20.12
C ALA A 13 -32.73 13.55 21.29
N ILE A 14 -32.90 13.04 22.52
CA ILE A 14 -31.95 13.12 23.66
C ILE A 14 -32.15 11.86 24.59
N PRO A 15 -31.31 11.56 25.60
CA PRO A 15 -30.37 10.45 25.64
C PRO A 15 -30.76 9.29 26.59
N VAL A 16 -30.20 8.10 26.35
CA VAL A 16 -30.37 6.91 27.21
C VAL A 16 -29.43 6.99 28.42
N GLN A 17 -29.99 7.01 29.62
CA GLN A 17 -29.30 6.78 30.90
C GLN A 17 -29.51 5.32 31.34
N ILE A 18 -28.45 4.73 31.87
CA ILE A 18 -28.34 3.33 32.30
C ILE A 18 -28.56 3.27 33.82
N GLU A 19 -29.49 2.45 34.32
CA GLU A 19 -29.32 1.81 35.64
C GLU A 19 -30.15 0.52 35.79
N PRO A 20 -29.70 -0.49 36.58
CA PRO A 20 -30.15 -1.87 36.49
C PRO A 20 -31.13 -2.25 37.62
N ARG A 21 -32.11 -3.12 37.36
CA ARG A 21 -32.76 -3.89 38.45
C ARG A 21 -33.32 -5.25 38.01
N LYS A 22 -32.83 -6.23 38.74
CA LYS A 22 -33.22 -7.64 38.96
C LYS A 22 -34.71 -8.03 38.79
N ALA A 23 -34.84 -9.19 38.12
CA ALA A 23 -35.54 -10.41 38.57
C ALA A 23 -37.05 -10.61 38.35
N THR A 24 -37.31 -11.76 37.71
CA THR A 24 -38.36 -12.78 37.97
C THR A 24 -39.65 -12.77 37.11
N GLN A 25 -39.66 -13.73 36.17
CA GLN A 25 -40.70 -14.72 35.81
C GLN A 25 -42.09 -14.32 35.27
N THR A 26 -42.45 -15.11 34.25
CA THR A 26 -43.79 -15.62 33.83
C THR A 26 -44.77 -14.72 33.07
N GLU A 27 -44.76 -14.93 31.73
CA GLU A 27 -45.91 -15.28 30.84
C GLU A 27 -47.18 -14.37 30.74
N PRO A 28 -48.02 -14.51 29.68
CA PRO A 28 -48.33 -13.38 28.81
C PRO A 28 -49.79 -12.88 28.86
N ALA A 29 -49.98 -11.73 28.21
CA ALA A 29 -51.20 -11.26 27.55
C ALA A 29 -52.51 -11.16 28.35
N ALA A 30 -52.89 -9.92 28.69
CA ALA A 30 -54.29 -9.48 28.59
C ALA A 30 -54.36 -7.95 28.45
N CYS A 31 -54.71 -7.50 27.24
CA CYS A 31 -55.35 -6.21 27.03
C CYS A 31 -56.68 -6.20 27.80
N CYS A 32 -56.87 -5.17 28.62
CA CYS A 32 -58.17 -4.83 29.20
C CYS A 32 -59.13 -4.35 28.10
N CYS A 33 -60.34 -4.89 28.05
CA CYS A 33 -61.53 -4.16 27.61
C CYS A 33 -62.79 -4.72 28.31
N ALA A 34 -63.70 -3.81 28.64
CA ALA A 34 -64.71 -3.92 29.68
C ALA A 34 -66.04 -4.60 29.27
N ALA A 35 -66.66 -5.23 30.28
CA ALA A 35 -68.08 -5.35 30.65
C ALA A 35 -69.22 -5.36 29.59
N THR A 36 -69.99 -6.46 29.53
CA THR A 36 -71.40 -6.62 30.01
C THR A 36 -72.02 -7.99 29.60
N PRO A 37 -73.12 -8.50 30.23
CA PRO A 37 -73.50 -9.93 30.20
C PRO A 37 -74.82 -10.33 29.46
N ALA A 38 -74.80 -11.51 28.82
CA ALA A 38 -75.86 -12.54 28.55
C ALA A 38 -77.18 -12.19 27.78
N PRO A 39 -77.99 -13.15 27.23
CA PRO A 39 -77.85 -14.62 27.09
C PRO A 39 -78.16 -15.25 25.68
N ILE A 40 -77.71 -16.50 25.51
CA ILE A 40 -78.15 -17.66 24.68
C ILE A 40 -79.20 -17.47 23.55
N THR A 41 -78.87 -17.86 22.30
CA THR A 41 -79.76 -18.56 21.32
C THR A 41 -78.92 -19.27 20.22
N ILE A 42 -79.37 -20.46 19.80
CA ILE A 42 -78.78 -21.39 18.81
C ILE A 42 -79.19 -21.01 17.37
N VAL A 43 -78.25 -20.81 16.41
CA VAL A 43 -78.43 -21.04 14.95
C VAL A 43 -77.06 -21.35 14.30
N ALA A 44 -77.04 -22.32 13.37
CA ALA A 44 -75.92 -22.80 12.54
C ALA A 44 -75.47 -21.77 11.45
N PRO A 45 -74.41 -22.04 10.65
CA PRO A 45 -73.47 -21.03 10.17
C PRO A 45 -73.91 -20.35 8.86
N LEU A 46 -73.75 -19.02 8.81
CA LEU A 46 -73.67 -18.25 7.57
C LEU A 46 -72.51 -17.27 7.70
N ALA A 47 -71.60 -17.33 6.74
CA ALA A 47 -70.39 -16.52 6.65
C ALA A 47 -70.68 -15.02 6.73
N PRO A 48 -69.79 -14.24 7.34
CA PRO A 48 -69.54 -12.87 6.91
C PRO A 48 -68.14 -12.74 6.32
N THR A 49 -68.15 -12.28 5.08
CA THR A 49 -67.10 -11.59 4.37
C THR A 49 -66.60 -10.35 5.14
N SER A 50 -65.41 -9.89 4.72
CA SER A 50 -64.70 -8.64 5.07
C SER A 50 -63.82 -8.72 6.33
N ALA A 51 -62.50 -8.87 6.23
CA ALA A 51 -61.46 -8.01 5.64
C ALA A 51 -60.76 -7.13 6.71
N CYS A 52 -59.74 -7.70 7.34
CA CYS A 52 -58.51 -7.02 7.74
C CYS A 52 -57.38 -8.04 7.69
N GLY A 53 -56.99 -8.40 6.47
CA GLY A 53 -55.77 -9.15 6.19
C GLY A 53 -54.69 -8.15 5.77
N CYS A 54 -53.58 -8.09 6.52
CA CYS A 54 -52.37 -7.46 6.05
C CYS A 54 -51.95 -8.17 4.75
N ALA A 55 -51.91 -7.44 3.64
CA ALA A 55 -51.39 -7.97 2.39
C ALA A 55 -49.90 -8.33 2.60
N PRO A 56 -49.44 -9.54 2.24
CA PRO A 56 -48.02 -9.78 2.11
C PRO A 56 -47.50 -8.85 1.01
N GLY A 57 -46.51 -8.01 1.34
CA GLY A 57 -45.79 -7.24 0.34
C GLY A 57 -45.26 -8.17 -0.75
N PRO A 58 -45.11 -7.69 -2.00
CA PRO A 58 -44.60 -8.51 -3.08
C PRO A 58 -43.27 -9.14 -2.65
N PRO A 59 -43.04 -10.44 -2.91
CA PRO A 59 -41.74 -11.02 -2.64
C PRO A 59 -40.70 -10.19 -3.39
N LEU A 60 -39.70 -9.70 -2.67
CA LEU A 60 -38.50 -9.13 -3.26
C LEU A 60 -37.97 -10.19 -4.22
N GLN A 61 -38.14 -9.93 -5.52
CA GLN A 61 -37.57 -10.77 -6.55
C GLN A 61 -36.06 -10.61 -6.44
N VAL A 62 -35.43 -11.55 -5.76
CA VAL A 62 -34.01 -11.83 -5.95
C VAL A 62 -33.94 -12.32 -7.39
N GLU A 63 -33.64 -11.40 -8.30
CA GLU A 63 -33.30 -11.73 -9.68
C GLU A 63 -32.16 -12.74 -9.63
N SER A 64 -32.48 -14.00 -9.88
CA SER A 64 -31.51 -15.05 -10.07
C SER A 64 -30.73 -14.69 -11.32
N VAL A 65 -29.57 -14.06 -11.12
CA VAL A 65 -28.61 -13.79 -12.20
C VAL A 65 -28.29 -15.14 -12.84
N THR A 66 -28.86 -15.33 -14.02
CA THR A 66 -28.68 -16.51 -14.84
C THR A 66 -27.20 -16.66 -15.18
N MET A 67 -26.59 -17.73 -14.67
CA MET A 67 -25.25 -18.15 -15.03
C MET A 67 -25.19 -18.44 -16.53
N SER A 68 -24.75 -17.46 -17.31
CA SER A 68 -24.47 -17.61 -18.73
C SER A 68 -22.97 -17.89 -18.96
N SER A 69 -22.70 -19.14 -19.38
CA SER A 69 -21.53 -19.59 -20.15
C SER A 69 -20.16 -18.98 -19.80
N THR A 70 -19.44 -19.65 -18.89
CA THR A 70 -18.09 -19.31 -18.41
C THR A 70 -16.99 -19.36 -19.49
N ALA A 71 -17.18 -20.08 -20.60
CA ALA A 71 -16.13 -20.24 -21.62
C ALA A 71 -15.99 -19.03 -22.57
N GLY A 72 -17.09 -18.41 -22.99
CA GLY A 72 -17.08 -17.26 -23.90
C GLY A 72 -16.67 -15.95 -23.22
N SER A 73 -17.04 -15.79 -21.95
CA SER A 73 -16.71 -14.61 -21.14
C SER A 73 -15.22 -14.58 -20.77
N ALA A 74 -14.64 -15.73 -20.41
CA ALA A 74 -13.21 -15.84 -20.09
C ALA A 74 -12.31 -15.49 -21.29
N ARG A 75 -12.63 -15.96 -22.50
CA ARG A 75 -11.85 -15.65 -23.71
C ARG A 75 -11.88 -14.15 -24.06
N ARG A 76 -13.04 -13.49 -23.90
CA ARG A 76 -13.17 -12.03 -24.11
C ARG A 76 -12.39 -11.23 -23.06
N LEU A 77 -12.39 -11.68 -21.81
CA LEU A 77 -11.61 -11.08 -20.72
C LEU A 77 -10.10 -11.17 -20.99
N VAL A 78 -9.61 -12.35 -21.37
CA VAL A 78 -8.18 -12.56 -21.68
C VAL A 78 -7.76 -11.72 -22.89
N LEU A 79 -8.56 -11.67 -23.96
CA LEU A 79 -8.28 -10.82 -25.12
C LEU A 79 -8.31 -9.33 -24.77
N GLY A 80 -9.24 -8.90 -23.91
CA GLY A 80 -9.31 -7.52 -23.42
C GLY A 80 -8.07 -7.15 -22.58
N LEU A 81 -7.63 -8.03 -21.69
CA LEU A 81 -6.41 -7.84 -20.90
C LEU A 81 -5.15 -7.82 -21.75
N ALA A 82 -5.05 -8.73 -22.73
CA ALA A 82 -3.92 -8.76 -23.67
C ALA A 82 -3.88 -7.49 -24.53
N GLY A 83 -5.03 -7.00 -25.00
CA GLY A 83 -5.14 -5.74 -25.73
C GLY A 83 -4.76 -4.53 -24.87
N ALA A 84 -5.24 -4.48 -23.63
CA ALA A 84 -4.89 -3.42 -22.68
C ALA A 84 -3.39 -3.43 -22.33
N LEU A 85 -2.82 -4.61 -22.12
CA LEU A 85 -1.38 -4.76 -21.89
C LEU A 85 -0.57 -4.35 -23.13
N GLY A 86 -1.02 -4.73 -24.33
CA GLY A 86 -0.38 -4.32 -25.59
C GLY A 86 -0.41 -2.80 -25.79
N ALA A 87 -1.55 -2.15 -25.52
CA ALA A 87 -1.68 -0.70 -25.56
C ALA A 87 -0.78 -0.03 -24.50
N TRP A 88 -0.72 -0.58 -23.29
CA TRP A 88 0.16 -0.10 -22.23
C TRP A 88 1.64 -0.21 -22.62
N ILE A 89 2.07 -1.34 -23.19
CA ILE A 89 3.44 -1.56 -23.67
C ILE A 89 3.78 -0.57 -24.78
N LEU A 90 2.88 -0.38 -25.75
CA LEU A 90 3.07 0.56 -26.86
C LEU A 90 3.21 2.00 -26.35
N LEU A 91 2.36 2.41 -25.41
CA LEU A 91 2.43 3.72 -24.78
C LEU A 91 3.74 3.90 -24.00
N TYR A 92 4.13 2.89 -23.21
CA TYR A 92 5.37 2.91 -22.44
C TYR A 92 6.63 2.97 -23.34
N ALA A 93 6.64 2.23 -24.45
CA ALA A 93 7.73 2.25 -25.42
C ALA A 93 7.81 3.59 -26.17
N SER A 94 6.66 4.20 -26.48
CA SER A 94 6.58 5.48 -27.19
C SER A 94 6.89 6.69 -26.32
N LEU A 95 6.91 6.50 -25.00
CA LEU A 95 7.01 7.57 -24.00
C LEU A 95 8.33 8.35 -24.12
N HIS A 96 9.43 7.67 -24.45
CA HIS A 96 10.72 8.33 -24.66
C HIS A 96 10.68 9.29 -25.86
N ALA A 97 10.15 8.82 -27.00
CA ALA A 97 10.03 9.63 -28.21
C ALA A 97 9.06 10.81 -28.02
N LEU A 98 7.93 10.57 -27.34
CA LEU A 98 6.96 11.62 -27.00
C LEU A 98 7.56 12.67 -26.07
N ALA A 99 8.29 12.25 -25.03
CA ALA A 99 8.91 13.17 -24.09
C ALA A 99 10.01 14.02 -24.75
N SER A 100 10.84 13.43 -25.62
CA SER A 100 11.86 14.15 -26.37
C SER A 100 11.25 15.14 -27.35
N TRP A 101 10.22 14.73 -28.09
CA TRP A 101 9.52 15.59 -29.03
C TRP A 101 8.85 16.77 -28.31
N LEU A 102 8.16 16.49 -27.20
CA LEU A 102 7.48 17.53 -26.41
C LEU A 102 8.47 18.56 -25.85
N THR A 103 9.63 18.11 -25.38
CA THR A 103 10.60 18.98 -24.71
C THR A 103 11.45 19.80 -25.69
N TYR A 104 11.93 19.17 -26.76
CA TYR A 104 12.89 19.80 -27.67
C TYR A 104 12.23 20.40 -28.91
N ASP A 105 11.19 19.77 -29.45
CA ASP A 105 10.56 20.21 -30.70
C ASP A 105 9.36 21.11 -30.45
N LEU A 106 8.50 20.79 -29.47
CA LEU A 106 7.31 21.60 -29.17
C LEU A 106 7.61 22.79 -28.25
N LEU A 107 8.35 22.57 -27.16
CA LEU A 107 8.73 23.63 -26.20
C LEU A 107 9.97 24.42 -26.64
N GLY A 108 10.70 23.96 -27.66
CA GLY A 108 11.86 24.65 -28.23
C GLY A 108 13.03 24.87 -27.24
N LEU A 109 13.11 24.06 -26.19
CA LEU A 109 14.10 24.24 -25.13
C LEU A 109 15.49 23.80 -25.59
N THR A 110 16.51 24.62 -25.34
CA THR A 110 17.90 24.34 -25.71
C THR A 110 18.52 23.32 -24.75
N ARG A 111 19.26 22.33 -25.30
CA ARG A 111 20.02 21.33 -24.52
C ARG A 111 21.14 22.00 -23.71
N GLY A 112 21.39 21.50 -22.50
CA GLY A 112 22.50 21.94 -21.64
C GLY A 112 22.17 23.02 -20.60
N ARG A 113 20.90 23.44 -20.46
CA ARG A 113 20.45 24.24 -19.31
C ARG A 113 19.84 23.32 -18.25
N ALA A 114 20.20 23.52 -16.99
CA ALA A 114 19.67 22.78 -15.83
C ALA A 114 18.14 22.70 -15.80
N LEU A 115 17.46 23.79 -16.15
CA LEU A 115 16.00 23.84 -16.24
C LEU A 115 15.44 22.95 -17.37
N THR A 116 16.11 22.89 -18.52
CA THR A 116 15.69 22.01 -19.63
C THR A 116 15.83 20.54 -19.23
N GLU A 117 16.91 20.18 -18.54
CA GLU A 117 17.14 18.81 -18.08
C GLU A 117 16.13 18.40 -17.00
N ALA A 118 15.82 19.29 -16.05
CA ALA A 118 14.77 19.07 -15.07
C ALA A 118 13.40 18.85 -15.73
N VAL A 119 13.03 19.70 -16.70
CA VAL A 119 11.74 19.58 -17.41
C VAL A 119 11.69 18.31 -18.26
N ALA A 120 12.77 17.97 -18.96
CA ALA A 120 12.87 16.73 -19.74
C ALA A 120 12.69 15.49 -18.85
N PHE A 121 13.37 15.48 -17.70
CA PHE A 121 13.26 14.41 -16.71
C PHE A 121 11.83 14.31 -16.18
N PHE A 122 11.20 15.43 -15.80
CA PHE A 122 9.81 15.43 -15.32
C PHE A 122 8.83 14.89 -16.37
N ILE A 123 8.93 15.35 -17.62
CA ILE A 123 8.03 14.93 -18.70
C ILE A 123 8.21 13.44 -19.04
N TYR A 124 9.42 12.91 -18.91
CA TYR A 124 9.69 11.50 -19.15
C TYR A 124 9.30 10.60 -17.96
N ASP A 125 9.74 10.94 -16.74
CA ASP A 125 9.57 10.11 -15.57
C ASP A 125 8.16 10.18 -14.98
N ALA A 126 7.47 11.33 -15.03
CA ALA A 126 6.13 11.46 -14.44
C ALA A 126 5.11 10.49 -15.07
N PRO A 127 4.94 10.43 -16.41
CA PRO A 127 3.99 9.49 -17.01
C PRO A 127 4.49 8.05 -16.92
N LYS A 128 5.80 7.82 -17.01
CA LYS A 128 6.41 6.49 -16.90
C LYS A 128 6.15 5.86 -15.54
N VAL A 129 6.38 6.61 -14.46
CA VAL A 129 6.10 6.18 -13.08
C VAL A 129 4.61 5.97 -12.88
N LEU A 130 3.73 6.85 -13.38
CA LEU A 130 2.28 6.66 -13.25
C LEU A 130 1.77 5.41 -13.99
N LEU A 131 2.30 5.12 -15.17
CA LEU A 131 1.98 3.89 -15.92
C LEU A 131 2.46 2.64 -15.18
N LEU A 132 3.69 2.65 -14.66
CA LEU A 132 4.24 1.55 -13.87
C LEU A 132 3.45 1.37 -12.56
N LEU A 133 3.12 2.45 -11.86
CA LEU A 133 2.32 2.43 -10.64
C LEU A 133 0.92 1.86 -10.93
N THR A 134 0.29 2.26 -12.03
CA THR A 134 -1.02 1.75 -12.44
C THR A 134 -0.98 0.26 -12.69
N LEU A 135 0.00 -0.22 -13.47
CA LEU A 135 0.18 -1.64 -13.75
C LEU A 135 0.50 -2.44 -12.49
N ALA A 136 1.39 -1.93 -11.64
CA ALA A 136 1.77 -2.57 -10.38
C ALA A 136 0.58 -2.66 -9.41
N VAL A 137 -0.13 -1.56 -9.17
CA VAL A 137 -1.31 -1.52 -8.30
C VAL A 137 -2.40 -2.44 -8.83
N PHE A 138 -2.61 -2.48 -10.15
CA PHE A 138 -3.54 -3.40 -10.78
C PHE A 138 -3.16 -4.87 -10.52
N GLY A 139 -1.91 -5.23 -10.82
CA GLY A 139 -1.38 -6.57 -10.59
C GLY A 139 -1.46 -6.98 -9.12
N ILE A 140 -1.12 -6.07 -8.21
CA ILE A 140 -1.20 -6.28 -6.77
C ILE A 140 -2.65 -6.40 -6.32
N GLY A 141 -3.57 -5.61 -6.87
CA GLY A 141 -5.01 -5.75 -6.62
C GLY A 141 -5.50 -7.15 -7.00
N ILE A 142 -5.07 -7.67 -8.16
CA ILE A 142 -5.34 -9.06 -8.56
C ILE A 142 -4.70 -10.03 -7.57
N VAL A 143 -3.41 -9.91 -7.23
CA VAL A 143 -2.74 -10.82 -6.28
C VAL A 143 -3.41 -10.81 -4.91
N ARG A 144 -3.82 -9.64 -4.40
CA ARG A 144 -4.57 -9.51 -3.13
C ARG A 144 -5.95 -10.14 -3.19
N SER A 145 -6.57 -10.24 -4.37
CA SER A 145 -7.80 -11.02 -4.55
C SER A 145 -7.59 -12.53 -4.38
N PHE A 146 -6.33 -13.02 -4.45
CA PHE A 146 -5.96 -14.41 -4.15
C PHE A 146 -5.40 -14.59 -2.73
N PHE A 147 -4.71 -13.58 -2.20
CA PHE A 147 -4.10 -13.56 -0.87
C PHE A 147 -4.77 -12.53 0.03
N THR A 148 -5.72 -12.99 0.87
CA THR A 148 -6.34 -12.16 1.90
C THR A 148 -5.37 -11.89 3.05
N ALA A 149 -5.47 -10.69 3.65
CA ALA A 149 -4.71 -10.35 4.86
C ALA A 149 -4.97 -11.35 5.99
N GLU A 150 -6.14 -11.98 6.00
CA GLU A 150 -6.53 -13.03 6.95
C GLU A 150 -5.69 -14.31 6.82
N ARG A 151 -5.28 -14.71 5.61
CA ARG A 151 -4.35 -15.86 5.44
C ARG A 151 -2.96 -15.53 5.94
N ALA A 152 -2.45 -14.33 5.61
CA ALA A 152 -1.17 -13.87 6.14
C ALA A 152 -1.22 -13.77 7.67
N ARG A 153 -2.32 -13.26 8.24
CA ARG A 153 -2.58 -13.25 9.69
C ARG A 153 -2.52 -14.66 10.25
N ARG A 154 -3.25 -15.65 9.73
CA ARG A 154 -3.22 -17.05 10.23
C ARG A 154 -1.83 -17.66 10.25
N ILE A 155 -0.94 -17.25 9.33
CA ILE A 155 0.46 -17.70 9.29
C ILE A 155 1.30 -17.02 10.39
N LEU A 156 0.94 -15.79 10.76
CA LEU A 156 1.68 -14.92 11.69
C LEU A 156 1.15 -14.99 13.14
N THR A 157 -0.14 -15.30 13.35
CA THR A 157 -0.75 -15.39 14.68
C THR A 157 -0.38 -16.69 15.40
N GLY A 158 -0.14 -16.60 16.72
CA GLY A 158 0.24 -17.74 17.57
C GLY A 158 1.74 -18.04 17.64
N LYS A 159 2.58 -17.32 16.88
CA LYS A 159 4.05 -17.42 16.98
C LYS A 159 4.60 -16.36 17.94
N ARG A 160 5.78 -16.63 18.51
CA ARG A 160 6.54 -15.63 19.29
C ARG A 160 6.80 -14.39 18.42
N GLU A 161 6.75 -13.19 19.00
CA GLU A 161 6.92 -11.91 18.27
C GLU A 161 8.16 -11.89 17.36
N THR A 162 9.28 -12.44 17.84
CA THR A 162 10.53 -12.51 17.07
C THR A 162 10.40 -13.41 15.83
N ALA A 163 9.74 -14.56 15.96
CA ALA A 163 9.46 -15.43 14.83
C ALA A 163 8.48 -14.76 13.85
N GLY A 164 7.48 -14.05 14.37
CA GLY A 164 6.54 -13.25 13.57
C GLY A 164 7.28 -12.23 12.70
N ASN A 165 8.22 -11.47 13.27
CA ASN A 165 9.03 -10.49 12.53
C ASN A 165 9.81 -11.13 11.37
N VAL A 166 10.42 -12.29 11.60
CA VAL A 166 11.16 -13.03 10.55
C VAL A 166 10.23 -13.44 9.41
N PHE A 167 9.08 -14.07 9.73
CA PHE A 167 8.12 -14.49 8.70
C PHE A 167 7.53 -13.30 7.94
N ALA A 168 7.26 -12.19 8.61
CA ALA A 168 6.75 -10.98 7.99
C ALA A 168 7.77 -10.31 7.06
N ALA A 169 9.05 -10.26 7.46
CA ALA A 169 10.12 -9.74 6.61
C ALA A 169 10.33 -10.64 5.37
N LEU A 170 10.31 -11.97 5.55
CA LEU A 170 10.40 -12.91 4.43
C LEU A 170 9.21 -12.77 3.48
N LEU A 171 8.00 -12.63 4.03
CA LEU A 171 6.81 -12.37 3.23
C LEU A 171 6.97 -11.08 2.43
N GLY A 172 7.48 -10.01 3.06
CA GLY A 172 7.75 -8.74 2.39
C GLY A 172 8.74 -8.87 1.24
N THR A 173 9.78 -9.67 1.41
CA THR A 173 10.81 -9.92 0.37
C THR A 173 10.28 -10.69 -0.84
N VAL A 174 9.37 -11.65 -0.62
CA VAL A 174 8.79 -12.48 -1.70
C VAL A 174 7.65 -11.76 -2.42
N THR A 175 7.12 -10.72 -1.79
CA THR A 175 6.02 -9.97 -2.36
C THR A 175 6.53 -8.79 -3.18
N PRO A 176 6.06 -8.62 -4.43
CA PRO A 176 6.47 -7.50 -5.29
C PRO A 176 5.73 -6.21 -4.91
N PHE A 177 5.64 -5.91 -3.61
CA PHE A 177 4.92 -4.78 -3.07
C PHE A 177 5.86 -3.58 -2.96
N CYS A 178 5.55 -2.52 -3.71
CA CYS A 178 6.17 -1.23 -3.48
C CYS A 178 5.54 -0.53 -2.27
N SER A 179 6.17 0.54 -1.80
CA SER A 179 5.69 1.36 -0.67
C SER A 179 4.21 1.79 -0.81
N CYS A 180 3.72 1.99 -2.04
CA CYS A 180 2.34 2.36 -2.33
C CYS A 180 1.31 1.26 -2.00
N SER A 181 1.69 -0.01 -2.13
CA SER A 181 0.85 -1.16 -1.79
C SER A 181 1.06 -1.68 -0.37
N ALA A 182 2.18 -1.32 0.25
CA ALA A 182 2.50 -1.71 1.62
C ALA A 182 1.50 -1.12 2.62
N VAL A 183 0.98 0.09 2.39
CA VAL A 183 0.06 0.77 3.32
C VAL A 183 -1.32 0.08 3.46
N PRO A 184 -2.04 -0.26 2.38
CA PRO A 184 -3.27 -1.06 2.51
C PRO A 184 -3.08 -2.41 3.20
N LEU A 185 -1.92 -3.06 2.99
CA LEU A 185 -1.58 -4.31 3.67
C LEU A 185 -1.26 -4.09 5.14
N PHE A 186 -0.55 -3.01 5.46
CA PHE A 186 -0.31 -2.57 6.84
C PHE A 186 -1.62 -2.37 7.59
N ILE A 187 -2.56 -1.64 7.00
CA ILE A 187 -3.91 -1.45 7.55
C ILE A 187 -4.55 -2.82 7.79
N GLY A 188 -4.56 -3.69 6.77
CA GLY A 188 -5.14 -5.04 6.88
C GLY A 188 -4.51 -5.90 7.98
N PHE A 189 -3.20 -5.85 8.18
CA PHE A 189 -2.53 -6.60 9.25
C PHE A 189 -2.85 -6.04 10.63
N VAL A 190 -2.84 -4.70 10.79
CA VAL A 190 -3.17 -4.06 12.06
C VAL A 190 -4.63 -4.26 12.43
N THR A 191 -5.56 -4.16 11.47
CA THR A 191 -6.98 -4.45 11.71
C THR A 191 -7.21 -5.93 12.02
N ALA A 192 -6.49 -6.83 11.36
CA ALA A 192 -6.53 -8.24 11.69
C ALA A 192 -5.85 -8.57 13.04
N GLY A 193 -5.36 -7.59 13.79
CA GLY A 193 -4.78 -7.79 15.12
C GLY A 193 -3.37 -8.43 15.10
N VAL A 194 -2.65 -8.32 13.98
CA VAL A 194 -1.23 -8.68 13.93
C VAL A 194 -0.43 -7.65 14.76
N PRO A 195 0.51 -8.07 15.62
CA PRO A 195 1.30 -7.15 16.43
C PRO A 195 2.01 -6.09 15.58
N LEU A 196 2.06 -4.86 16.06
CA LEU A 196 2.55 -3.70 15.29
C LEU A 196 3.97 -3.93 14.75
N GLY A 197 4.86 -4.50 15.58
CA GLY A 197 6.24 -4.79 15.18
C GLY A 197 6.36 -5.77 14.00
N VAL A 198 5.49 -6.78 13.94
CA VAL A 198 5.46 -7.77 12.85
C VAL A 198 5.06 -7.08 11.55
N THR A 199 4.06 -6.22 11.61
CA THR A 199 3.62 -5.42 10.47
C THR A 199 4.70 -4.46 9.97
N PHE A 200 5.47 -3.84 10.86
CA PHE A 200 6.60 -3.00 10.46
C PHE A 200 7.75 -3.78 9.84
N SER A 201 8.02 -5.01 10.30
CA SER A 201 9.02 -5.88 9.64
C SER A 201 8.65 -6.13 8.18
N PHE A 202 7.38 -6.39 7.89
CA PHE A 202 6.88 -6.49 6.52
C PHE A 202 6.99 -5.16 5.76
N LEU A 203 6.54 -4.04 6.37
CA LEU A 203 6.50 -2.72 5.74
C LEU A 203 7.90 -2.24 5.35
N VAL A 204 8.92 -2.48 6.18
CA VAL A 204 10.32 -2.14 5.90
C VAL A 204 10.91 -3.06 4.83
N SER A 205 10.67 -4.36 4.92
CA SER A 205 11.29 -5.34 4.02
C SER A 205 10.81 -5.22 2.58
N ALA A 206 9.52 -4.95 2.36
CA ALA A 206 8.91 -4.94 1.04
C ALA A 206 9.56 -3.93 0.05
N PRO A 207 9.73 -2.64 0.40
CA PRO A 207 10.44 -1.71 -0.48
C PRO A 207 11.96 -1.94 -0.50
N MET A 208 12.59 -2.22 0.66
CA MET A 208 14.06 -2.31 0.77
C MET A 208 14.66 -3.52 0.04
N VAL A 209 14.00 -4.67 0.13
CA VAL A 209 14.49 -5.95 -0.41
C VAL A 209 13.57 -6.41 -1.52
N ASN A 210 13.46 -5.58 -2.56
CA ASN A 210 12.65 -5.91 -3.73
C ASN A 210 13.44 -6.66 -4.80
N GLU A 211 12.73 -7.38 -5.65
CA GLU A 211 13.28 -8.25 -6.68
C GLU A 211 14.06 -7.46 -7.75
N VAL A 212 13.65 -6.22 -8.02
CA VAL A 212 14.32 -5.33 -8.99
C VAL A 212 15.71 -4.93 -8.50
N ALA A 213 15.83 -4.56 -7.22
CA ALA A 213 17.08 -4.22 -6.57
C ALA A 213 18.00 -5.45 -6.49
N LEU A 214 17.45 -6.62 -6.13
CA LEU A 214 18.24 -7.86 -6.09
C LEU A 214 18.73 -8.27 -7.48
N ALA A 215 17.88 -8.19 -8.51
CA ALA A 215 18.26 -8.48 -9.89
C ALA A 215 19.34 -7.52 -10.39
N LEU A 216 19.24 -6.23 -10.04
CA LEU A 216 20.25 -5.22 -10.33
C LEU A 216 21.59 -5.57 -9.66
N LEU A 217 21.58 -5.79 -8.34
CA LEU A 217 22.79 -6.09 -7.59
C LEU A 217 23.45 -7.39 -8.05
N TYR A 218 22.64 -8.39 -8.38
CA TYR A 218 23.10 -9.62 -8.98
C TYR A 218 23.77 -9.37 -10.33
N GLY A 219 23.15 -8.55 -11.20
CA GLY A 219 23.69 -8.23 -12.52
C GLY A 219 24.96 -7.38 -12.50
N LEU A 220 25.10 -6.47 -11.53
CA LEU A 220 26.24 -5.57 -11.42
C LEU A 220 27.40 -6.14 -10.61
N PHE A 221 27.12 -6.81 -9.49
CA PHE A 221 28.12 -7.21 -8.50
C PHE A 221 28.18 -8.72 -8.25
N GLY A 222 27.29 -9.48 -8.89
CA GLY A 222 27.19 -10.91 -8.71
C GLY A 222 26.44 -11.32 -7.44
N TRP A 223 26.33 -12.64 -7.25
CA TRP A 223 25.47 -13.23 -6.23
C TRP A 223 25.92 -12.93 -4.79
N ARG A 224 27.22 -12.77 -4.54
CA ARG A 224 27.76 -12.55 -3.19
C ARG A 224 27.24 -11.25 -2.59
N VAL A 225 27.32 -10.15 -3.34
CA VAL A 225 26.84 -8.84 -2.91
C VAL A 225 25.32 -8.84 -2.78
N ALA A 226 24.61 -9.44 -3.74
CA ALA A 226 23.16 -9.57 -3.68
C ALA A 226 22.68 -10.36 -2.45
N ALA A 227 23.35 -11.45 -2.09
CA ALA A 227 23.02 -12.26 -0.90
C ALA A 227 23.29 -11.51 0.42
N ILE A 228 24.40 -10.76 0.51
CA ILE A 228 24.68 -9.93 1.69
C ILE A 228 23.64 -8.80 1.78
N TYR A 229 23.26 -8.19 0.66
CA TYR A 229 22.23 -7.15 0.64
C TYR A 229 20.88 -7.69 1.09
N LEU A 230 20.47 -8.86 0.58
CA LEU A 230 19.27 -9.57 1.03
C LEU A 230 19.31 -9.84 2.54
N GLY A 231 20.41 -10.42 3.04
CA GLY A 231 20.55 -10.74 4.47
C GLY A 231 20.52 -9.50 5.37
N THR A 232 21.23 -8.45 4.99
CA THR A 232 21.31 -7.20 5.75
C THR A 232 20.01 -6.39 5.69
N GLY A 233 19.34 -6.34 4.54
CA GLY A 233 18.02 -5.73 4.40
C GLY A 233 16.96 -6.43 5.24
N LEU A 234 16.96 -7.77 5.24
CA LEU A 234 16.07 -8.56 6.10
C LEU A 234 16.38 -8.34 7.59
N ALA A 235 17.67 -8.25 7.95
CA ALA A 235 18.08 -7.95 9.31
C ALA A 235 17.59 -6.56 9.77
N ILE A 236 17.73 -5.52 8.93
CA ILE A 236 17.18 -4.19 9.23
C ILE A 236 15.67 -4.28 9.45
N ALA A 237 14.94 -4.96 8.57
CA ALA A 237 13.50 -5.09 8.68
C ALA A 237 13.07 -5.76 10.00
N ILE A 238 13.71 -6.88 10.36
CA ILE A 238 13.44 -7.61 11.60
C ILE A 238 13.77 -6.77 12.84
N VAL A 239 14.94 -6.12 12.85
CA VAL A 239 15.37 -5.28 13.98
C VAL A 239 14.48 -4.05 14.11
N ALA A 240 14.11 -3.42 13.00
CA ALA A 240 13.22 -2.27 12.99
C ALA A 240 11.84 -2.62 13.53
N GLY A 241 11.22 -3.69 13.01
CA GLY A 241 9.93 -4.16 13.50
C GLY A 241 9.98 -4.60 14.97
N TRP A 242 11.03 -5.31 15.39
CA TRP A 242 11.22 -5.69 16.78
C TRP A 242 11.37 -4.48 17.72
N THR A 243 12.15 -3.48 17.31
CA THR A 243 12.37 -2.26 18.09
C THR A 243 11.09 -1.46 18.22
N ILE A 244 10.36 -1.23 17.12
CA ILE A 244 9.09 -0.51 17.12
C ILE A 244 8.03 -1.26 17.95
N GLY A 245 7.98 -2.59 17.83
CA GLY A 245 7.08 -3.42 18.64
C GLY A 245 7.37 -3.27 20.15
N ARG A 246 8.63 -3.26 20.55
CA ARG A 246 9.01 -3.06 21.96
C ARG A 246 8.69 -1.69 22.52
N LEU A 247 8.61 -0.66 21.68
CA LEU A 247 8.22 0.68 22.09
C LEU A 247 6.71 0.83 22.33
N HIS A 248 5.89 -0.18 21.99
CA HIS A 248 4.43 -0.18 22.17
C HIS A 248 3.80 1.13 21.66
N MET A 249 4.07 1.42 20.40
CA MET A 249 3.62 2.62 19.70
C MET A 249 2.27 2.45 18.99
N GLU A 250 1.44 1.49 19.42
CA GLU A 250 0.11 1.23 18.83
C GLU A 250 -0.78 2.49 18.91
N ARG A 251 -0.63 3.27 19.99
CA ARG A 251 -1.29 4.56 20.18
C ARG A 251 -0.92 5.63 19.14
N ASP A 252 0.19 5.44 18.44
CA ASP A 252 0.69 6.35 17.41
C ASP A 252 0.27 5.93 15.99
N VAL A 253 -0.63 4.96 15.86
CA VAL A 253 -1.40 4.70 14.63
C VAL A 253 -2.65 5.58 14.64
N GLU A 254 -3.06 6.08 13.47
CA GLU A 254 -4.27 6.91 13.33
C GLU A 254 -5.54 6.11 13.66
N GLU A 255 -6.49 6.71 14.38
CA GLU A 255 -7.65 5.99 14.93
C GLU A 255 -8.59 5.44 13.85
N TRP A 256 -8.64 6.08 12.67
CA TRP A 256 -9.47 5.61 11.57
C TRP A 256 -9.03 4.25 11.04
N VAL A 257 -7.74 3.90 11.16
CA VAL A 257 -7.18 2.61 10.73
C VAL A 257 -7.87 1.48 11.47
N TYR A 258 -8.08 1.62 12.78
CA TYR A 258 -8.76 0.61 13.60
C TYR A 258 -10.27 0.49 13.32
N ARG A 259 -10.89 1.53 12.73
CA ARG A 259 -12.33 1.54 12.42
C ARG A 259 -12.70 0.78 11.14
N VAL A 260 -11.73 0.48 10.28
CA VAL A 260 -11.96 -0.25 9.02
C VAL A 260 -12.51 -1.67 9.26
N ASN A 261 -12.22 -2.26 10.44
CA ASN A 261 -12.75 -3.56 10.87
C ASN A 261 -14.28 -3.64 10.97
N LEU A 262 -14.99 -2.52 11.11
CA LEU A 262 -16.44 -2.52 11.37
C LEU A 262 -17.30 -2.54 10.11
N GLY A 263 -16.71 -2.41 8.91
CA GLY A 263 -17.46 -2.29 7.65
C GLY A 263 -17.06 -3.23 6.52
N GLU A 264 -15.86 -3.82 6.54
CA GLU A 264 -15.33 -4.58 5.40
C GLU A 264 -14.53 -5.81 5.85
N ALA A 265 -15.12 -6.64 6.72
CA ALA A 265 -14.83 -8.07 6.65
C ALA A 265 -15.42 -8.56 5.32
N ALA A 266 -14.72 -8.30 4.22
CA ALA A 266 -15.06 -8.89 2.94
C ALA A 266 -15.11 -10.40 3.19
N GLU A 267 -16.33 -10.94 3.16
CA GLU A 267 -16.53 -12.38 3.16
C GLU A 267 -15.58 -12.97 2.12
N GLU A 268 -15.00 -14.13 2.42
CA GLU A 268 -14.25 -14.94 1.46
C GLU A 268 -15.22 -15.45 0.38
N GLU A 269 -15.97 -14.58 -0.29
CA GLU A 269 -16.70 -14.88 -1.49
C GLU A 269 -15.65 -15.21 -2.56
N GLN A 270 -15.79 -16.40 -3.14
CA GLN A 270 -14.96 -16.85 -4.24
C GLN A 270 -15.19 -15.92 -5.43
N LEU A 271 -14.44 -14.82 -5.47
CA LEU A 271 -14.53 -13.83 -6.54
C LEU A 271 -14.22 -14.52 -7.87
N ASP A 272 -15.19 -14.46 -8.76
CA ASP A 272 -15.06 -14.96 -10.12
C ASP A 272 -14.03 -14.08 -10.89
N TRP A 273 -13.45 -14.57 -11.99
CA TRP A 273 -12.43 -13.81 -12.75
C TRP A 273 -12.83 -12.36 -13.13
N PRO A 274 -14.08 -12.08 -13.56
CA PRO A 274 -14.54 -10.70 -13.77
C PRO A 274 -14.57 -9.88 -12.48
N GLY A 275 -14.90 -10.50 -11.34
CA GLY A 275 -14.90 -9.86 -10.02
C GLY A 275 -13.49 -9.47 -9.57
N ARG A 276 -12.50 -10.36 -9.79
CA ARG A 276 -11.08 -10.08 -9.51
C ARG A 276 -10.54 -8.94 -10.38
N LEU A 277 -10.95 -8.88 -11.65
CA LEU A 277 -10.56 -7.78 -12.54
C LEU A 277 -11.11 -6.43 -12.05
N ARG A 278 -12.38 -6.40 -11.65
CA ARG A 278 -13.02 -5.21 -11.06
C ARG A 278 -12.31 -4.79 -9.78
N PHE A 279 -11.95 -5.74 -8.92
CA PHE A 279 -11.19 -5.47 -7.70
C PHE A 279 -9.83 -4.83 -8.01
N GLY A 280 -9.09 -5.34 -9.00
CA GLY A 280 -7.84 -4.74 -9.46
C GLY A 280 -8.02 -3.31 -10.00
N LEU A 281 -9.03 -3.08 -10.83
CA LEU A 281 -9.36 -1.74 -11.36
C LEU A 281 -9.77 -0.76 -10.27
N GLN A 282 -10.52 -1.23 -9.27
CA GLN A 282 -10.94 -0.42 -8.14
C GLN A 282 -9.75 -0.05 -7.26
N ALA A 283 -8.83 -0.99 -7.00
CA ALA A 283 -7.57 -0.71 -6.32
C ALA A 283 -6.75 0.37 -7.05
N VAL A 284 -6.69 0.34 -8.39
CA VAL A 284 -6.05 1.40 -9.18
C VAL A 284 -6.73 2.74 -8.95
N ARG A 285 -8.06 2.80 -9.11
CA ARG A 285 -8.82 4.05 -8.94
C ARG A 285 -8.64 4.63 -7.54
N ASP A 286 -8.65 3.79 -6.52
CA ASP A 286 -8.57 4.22 -5.12
C ASP A 286 -7.17 4.65 -4.72
N ILE A 287 -6.13 3.91 -5.14
CA ILE A 287 -4.74 4.20 -4.75
C ILE A 287 -4.17 5.28 -5.66
N VAL A 288 -4.16 5.05 -6.98
CA VAL A 288 -3.60 6.01 -7.94
C VAL A 288 -4.39 7.32 -7.89
N GLY A 289 -5.73 7.27 -7.83
CA GLY A 289 -6.56 8.47 -7.74
C GLY A 289 -6.36 9.33 -6.48
N LYS A 290 -5.89 8.74 -5.37
CA LYS A 290 -5.55 9.50 -4.14
C LYS A 290 -4.10 9.96 -4.11
N VAL A 291 -3.19 9.23 -4.77
CA VAL A 291 -1.74 9.39 -4.58
C VAL A 291 -1.06 10.09 -5.77
N TRP A 292 -1.68 10.13 -6.96
CA TRP A 292 -1.06 10.69 -8.18
C TRP A 292 -0.56 12.13 -8.04
N VAL A 293 -1.30 13.02 -7.36
CA VAL A 293 -0.85 14.42 -7.16
C VAL A 293 0.42 14.47 -6.31
N TYR A 294 0.51 13.65 -5.27
CA TYR A 294 1.69 13.58 -4.41
C TYR A 294 2.88 12.96 -5.15
N VAL A 295 2.62 11.96 -5.99
CA VAL A 295 3.66 11.36 -6.86
C VAL A 295 4.18 12.38 -7.86
N LEU A 296 3.29 13.13 -8.53
CA LEU A 296 3.69 14.20 -9.44
C LEU A 296 4.48 15.30 -8.70
N LEU A 297 4.05 15.70 -7.51
CA LEU A 297 4.79 16.66 -6.69
C LEU A 297 6.20 16.13 -6.34
N GLY A 298 6.29 14.87 -5.90
CA GLY A 298 7.56 14.22 -5.57
C GLY A 298 8.51 14.09 -6.76
N ILE A 299 7.99 13.71 -7.93
CA ILE A 299 8.75 13.66 -9.19
C ILE A 299 9.15 15.08 -9.61
N GLY A 300 8.30 16.08 -9.42
CA GLY A 300 8.63 17.48 -9.71
C GLY A 300 9.80 17.99 -8.87
N VAL A 301 9.79 17.72 -7.55
CA VAL A 301 10.90 18.05 -6.66
C VAL A 301 12.15 17.23 -7.03
N GLY A 302 12.00 15.93 -7.32
CA GLY A 302 13.10 15.08 -7.76
C GLY A 302 13.73 15.55 -9.06
N ALA A 303 12.92 15.96 -10.03
CA ALA A 303 13.35 16.49 -11.32
C ALA A 303 14.10 17.82 -11.16
N TRP A 304 13.62 18.69 -10.27
CA TRP A 304 14.34 19.91 -9.90
C TRP A 304 15.70 19.56 -9.31
N ILE A 305 15.75 18.67 -8.32
CA ILE A 305 17.01 18.26 -7.69
C ILE A 305 17.95 17.64 -8.73
N HIS A 306 17.47 16.72 -9.58
CA HIS A 306 18.28 16.07 -10.60
C HIS A 306 18.83 17.04 -11.66
N GLY A 307 18.05 18.02 -12.10
CA GLY A 307 18.53 19.01 -13.07
C GLY A 307 19.60 19.95 -12.51
N TYR A 308 19.66 20.12 -11.19
CA TYR A 308 20.63 21.01 -10.52
C TYR A 308 21.78 20.30 -9.81
N VAL A 309 21.64 19.01 -9.52
CA VAL A 309 22.66 18.24 -8.79
C VAL A 309 23.43 17.34 -9.77
N PRO A 310 24.61 17.78 -10.25
CA PRO A 310 25.39 17.00 -11.19
C PRO A 310 25.95 15.74 -10.54
N GLU A 311 26.03 14.65 -11.31
CA GLU A 311 26.61 13.38 -10.86
C GLU A 311 28.04 13.53 -10.32
N ASN A 312 28.81 14.48 -10.85
CA ASN A 312 30.17 14.76 -10.38
C ASN A 312 30.19 15.30 -8.95
N PHE A 313 29.16 16.07 -8.56
CA PHE A 313 29.01 16.56 -7.20
C PHE A 313 28.71 15.41 -6.25
N LEU A 314 27.74 14.54 -6.58
CA LEU A 314 27.47 13.33 -5.78
C LEU A 314 28.71 12.43 -5.69
N ALA A 315 29.41 12.19 -6.80
CA ALA A 315 30.60 11.36 -6.83
C ALA A 315 31.73 11.97 -5.96
N SER A 316 31.91 13.28 -5.96
CA SER A 316 32.92 13.95 -5.13
C SER A 316 32.64 13.85 -3.61
N ILE A 317 31.36 13.71 -3.25
CA ILE A 317 30.89 13.51 -1.87
C ILE A 317 30.97 12.04 -1.48
N MET A 318 30.53 11.15 -2.35
CA MET A 318 30.41 9.70 -2.09
C MET A 318 31.69 8.91 -2.37
N GLY A 319 32.66 9.50 -3.09
CA GLY A 319 33.95 8.90 -3.45
C GLY A 319 35.11 9.24 -2.50
N ARG A 320 34.89 10.02 -1.45
CA ARG A 320 35.89 10.17 -0.38
C ARG A 320 35.78 8.98 0.57
N GLU A 321 36.91 8.36 0.95
CA GLU A 321 37.01 7.37 2.04
C GLU A 321 36.71 7.95 3.44
N ALA A 322 35.94 9.03 3.50
CA ALA A 322 35.57 9.65 4.74
C ALA A 322 34.41 8.90 5.40
N TRP A 323 34.46 8.80 6.72
CA TRP A 323 33.38 8.22 7.51
C TRP A 323 32.04 8.97 7.32
N TRP A 324 32.06 10.27 6.99
CA TRP A 324 30.85 11.08 6.82
C TRP A 324 30.15 10.88 5.46
N SER A 325 30.77 10.20 4.50
CA SER A 325 30.20 9.97 3.17
C SER A 325 28.89 9.18 3.24
N VAL A 326 28.80 8.17 4.12
CA VAL A 326 27.61 7.33 4.30
C VAL A 326 26.42 8.12 4.90
N PRO A 327 26.56 8.84 6.03
CA PRO A 327 25.50 9.69 6.57
C PRO A 327 25.01 10.75 5.59
N LEU A 328 25.93 11.40 4.89
CA LEU A 328 25.57 12.45 3.94
C LEU A 328 24.82 11.86 2.74
N ALA A 329 25.22 10.69 2.26
CA ALA A 329 24.51 9.96 1.22
C ALA A 329 23.07 9.60 1.63
N VAL A 330 22.87 9.08 2.85
CA VAL A 330 21.52 8.78 3.37
C VAL A 330 20.67 10.05 3.48
N LEU A 331 21.24 11.15 4.00
CA LEU A 331 20.54 12.43 4.13
C LEU A 331 20.13 13.02 2.79
N ILE A 332 20.97 12.89 1.76
CA ILE A 332 20.64 13.32 0.39
C ILE A 332 19.60 12.38 -0.24
N GLY A 333 19.64 11.08 0.10
CA GLY A 333 18.70 10.08 -0.41
C GLY A 333 17.27 10.27 0.09
N ILE A 334 17.07 10.66 1.35
CA ILE A 334 15.73 10.79 1.96
C ILE A 334 14.79 11.74 1.18
N PRO A 335 15.20 12.96 0.78
CA PRO A 335 14.35 13.84 -0.03
C PRO A 335 14.19 13.37 -1.47
N MET A 336 15.12 12.56 -1.99
CA MET A 336 15.11 12.15 -3.39
C MET A 336 14.06 11.05 -3.61
N TYR A 337 13.12 11.33 -4.49
CA TYR A 337 12.23 10.30 -5.01
C TYR A 337 12.81 9.69 -6.27
N SER A 338 13.07 8.38 -6.24
CA SER A 338 13.34 7.62 -7.45
C SER A 338 12.85 6.19 -7.29
N SER A 339 12.41 5.59 -8.39
CA SER A 339 12.12 4.16 -8.42
C SER A 339 13.43 3.36 -8.38
N ALA A 340 13.38 2.12 -7.88
CA ALA A 340 14.56 1.25 -7.87
C ALA A 340 15.18 1.11 -9.28
N ALA A 341 14.35 1.04 -10.33
CA ALA A 341 14.81 1.01 -11.71
C ALA A 341 15.41 2.35 -12.19
N GLY A 342 14.85 3.49 -11.75
CA GLY A 342 15.38 4.82 -12.05
C GLY A 342 16.73 5.10 -11.41
N MET A 343 17.07 4.41 -10.32
CA MET A 343 18.38 4.52 -9.66
C MET A 343 19.50 3.75 -10.36
N ILE A 344 19.19 2.84 -11.29
CA ILE A 344 20.19 1.99 -11.96
C ILE A 344 21.28 2.84 -12.65
N PRO A 345 20.96 3.82 -13.52
CA PRO A 345 21.98 4.58 -14.23
C PRO A 345 22.79 5.46 -13.28
N VAL A 346 22.14 6.00 -12.24
CA VAL A 346 22.78 6.85 -11.23
C VAL A 346 23.81 6.04 -10.44
N VAL A 347 23.43 4.86 -9.95
CA VAL A 347 24.34 3.95 -9.21
C VAL A 347 25.53 3.56 -10.08
N GLN A 348 25.30 3.20 -11.35
CA GLN A 348 26.37 2.85 -12.28
C GLN A 348 27.32 4.03 -12.54
N ALA A 349 26.78 5.24 -12.77
CA ALA A 349 27.57 6.43 -13.01
C ALA A 349 28.42 6.82 -11.79
N LEU A 350 27.86 6.74 -10.59
CA LEU A 350 28.57 7.04 -9.34
C LEU A 350 29.72 6.05 -9.09
N LEU A 351 29.47 4.77 -9.29
CA LEU A 351 30.50 3.74 -9.14
C LEU A 351 31.58 3.84 -10.21
N GLY A 352 31.21 4.14 -11.46
CA GLY A 352 32.16 4.42 -12.53
C GLY A 352 33.05 5.63 -12.25
N LYS A 353 32.59 6.58 -11.42
CA LYS A 353 33.35 7.74 -10.94
C LYS A 353 34.10 7.48 -9.62
N GLY A 354 34.15 6.24 -9.14
CA GLY A 354 34.90 5.85 -7.96
C GLY A 354 34.18 6.05 -6.62
N ALA A 355 32.84 6.19 -6.61
CA ALA A 355 32.09 6.20 -5.36
C ALA A 355 32.23 4.88 -4.59
N ALA A 356 32.29 4.93 -3.26
CA ALA A 356 32.39 3.73 -2.45
C ALA A 356 31.10 2.90 -2.53
N LEU A 357 31.23 1.58 -2.74
CA LEU A 357 30.10 0.68 -2.94
C LEU A 357 29.06 0.78 -1.81
N GLY A 358 29.48 0.71 -0.55
CA GLY A 358 28.58 0.78 0.60
C GLY A 358 27.89 2.13 0.73
N THR A 359 28.55 3.22 0.37
CA THR A 359 27.93 4.56 0.33
C THR A 359 26.83 4.64 -0.72
N VAL A 360 27.06 4.08 -1.91
CA VAL A 360 26.05 4.05 -2.99
C VAL A 360 24.88 3.12 -2.65
N LEU A 361 25.14 1.98 -2.01
CA LEU A 361 24.09 1.08 -1.52
C LEU A 361 23.25 1.75 -0.42
N ALA A 362 23.88 2.44 0.54
CA ALA A 362 23.17 3.17 1.58
C ALA A 362 22.31 4.31 1.01
N PHE A 363 22.83 5.03 0.01
CA PHE A 363 22.06 6.02 -0.75
C PHE A 363 20.82 5.39 -1.39
N MET A 364 21.00 4.28 -2.13
CA MET A 364 19.92 3.58 -2.78
C MET A 364 18.87 3.06 -1.79
N MET A 365 19.30 2.49 -0.66
CA MET A 365 18.39 2.03 0.40
C MET A 365 17.60 3.19 1.03
N ALA A 366 18.23 4.35 1.25
CA ALA A 366 17.56 5.53 1.78
C ALA A 366 16.52 6.09 0.79
N VAL A 367 16.86 6.16 -0.50
CA VAL A 367 15.95 6.58 -1.56
C VAL A 367 14.75 5.63 -1.68
N ILE A 368 14.92 4.34 -1.43
CA ILE A 368 13.84 3.36 -1.61
C ILE A 368 12.99 3.19 -0.35
N GLY A 369 13.59 3.21 0.84
CA GLY A 369 12.91 2.88 2.11
C GLY A 369 12.63 4.05 3.06
N LEU A 370 13.16 5.25 2.79
CA LEU A 370 12.96 6.45 3.62
C LEU A 370 12.58 7.69 2.81
N SER A 371 12.10 7.51 1.58
CA SER A 371 11.82 8.64 0.68
C SER A 371 10.73 9.57 1.20
N PHE A 372 10.77 10.83 0.75
CA PHE A 372 9.72 11.79 1.05
C PHE A 372 8.30 11.30 0.70
N PRO A 373 8.04 10.69 -0.48
CA PRO A 373 6.70 10.18 -0.79
C PRO A 373 6.27 9.05 0.13
N GLU A 374 7.19 8.20 0.59
CA GLU A 374 6.90 7.17 1.58
C GLU A 374 6.46 7.78 2.90
N MET A 375 7.14 8.83 3.39
CA MET A 375 6.73 9.55 4.60
C MET A 375 5.35 10.21 4.45
N VAL A 376 5.05 10.79 3.28
CA VAL A 376 3.74 11.40 2.99
C VAL A 376 2.62 10.36 2.99
N ILE A 377 2.86 9.18 2.40
CA ILE A 377 1.88 8.09 2.38
C ILE A 377 1.70 7.50 3.78
N LEU A 378 2.79 7.24 4.52
CA LEU A 378 2.74 6.76 5.91
C LEU A 378 2.02 7.75 6.83
N ARG A 379 2.14 9.07 6.60
CA ARG A 379 1.43 10.09 7.40
C ARG A 379 -0.09 9.98 7.35
N LYS A 380 -0.66 9.32 6.34
CA LYS A 380 -2.09 9.05 6.29
C LYS A 380 -2.53 8.02 7.33
N VAL A 381 -1.65 7.11 7.74
CA VAL A 381 -1.95 5.99 8.65
C VAL A 381 -1.22 6.05 10.00
N LEU A 382 -0.10 6.78 10.09
CA LEU A 382 0.73 6.88 11.29
C LEU A 382 0.83 8.35 11.76
N LYS A 383 0.89 8.53 13.08
CA LYS A 383 1.21 9.80 13.75
C LYS A 383 2.70 10.15 13.54
N PRO A 384 3.07 11.45 13.58
CA PRO A 384 4.42 11.89 13.26
C PRO A 384 5.49 11.31 14.20
N ARG A 385 5.12 10.98 15.45
CA ARG A 385 6.03 10.34 16.43
C ARG A 385 6.49 8.96 15.97
N LEU A 386 5.57 8.15 15.44
CA LEU A 386 5.89 6.82 14.94
C LEU A 386 6.67 6.89 13.63
N ILE A 387 6.36 7.85 12.76
CA ILE A 387 7.13 8.09 11.53
C ILE A 387 8.57 8.48 11.87
N ALA A 388 8.77 9.41 12.82
CA ALA A 388 10.10 9.82 13.24
C ALA A 388 10.90 8.63 13.80
N THR A 389 10.26 7.78 14.62
CA THR A 389 10.88 6.58 15.18
C THR A 389 11.26 5.59 14.07
N PHE A 390 10.35 5.34 13.13
CA PHE A 390 10.60 4.51 11.95
C PHE A 390 11.81 5.03 11.15
N THR A 391 11.83 6.33 10.82
CA THR A 391 12.91 6.95 10.04
C THR A 391 14.25 6.84 10.75
N VAL A 392 14.30 7.06 12.07
CA VAL A 392 15.54 6.94 12.85
C VAL A 392 16.02 5.49 12.88
N VAL A 393 15.15 4.53 13.19
CA VAL A 393 15.54 3.13 13.35
C VAL A 393 16.01 2.53 12.02
N VAL A 394 15.25 2.75 10.94
CA VAL A 394 15.63 2.28 9.60
C VAL A 394 16.85 3.04 9.10
N GLY A 395 16.93 4.36 9.32
CA GLY A 395 18.07 5.18 8.94
C GLY A 395 19.38 4.71 9.58
N VAL A 396 19.36 4.45 10.89
CA VAL A 396 20.51 3.86 11.60
C VAL A 396 20.88 2.49 11.02
N GLY A 397 19.89 1.65 10.69
CA GLY A 397 20.13 0.37 10.01
C GLY A 397 20.85 0.55 8.67
N ILE A 398 20.39 1.49 7.84
CA ILE A 398 21.00 1.82 6.54
C ILE A 398 22.44 2.32 6.71
N LEU A 399 22.72 3.15 7.72
CA LEU A 399 24.08 3.60 8.02
C LEU A 399 24.99 2.43 8.36
N ILE A 400 24.54 1.53 9.25
CA ILE A 400 25.29 0.33 9.64
C ILE A 400 25.62 -0.51 8.41
N VAL A 401 24.65 -0.73 7.53
CA VAL A 401 24.85 -1.51 6.30
C VAL A 401 25.81 -0.81 5.34
N GLY A 402 25.69 0.51 5.16
CA GLY A 402 26.63 1.28 4.34
C GLY A 402 28.07 1.15 4.81
N TYR A 403 28.30 1.30 6.12
CA TYR A 403 29.63 1.10 6.70
C TYR A 403 30.10 -0.35 6.60
N LEU A 404 29.22 -1.32 6.85
CA LEU A 404 29.54 -2.75 6.71
C LEU A 404 30.00 -3.07 5.29
N PHE A 405 29.28 -2.62 4.27
CA PHE A 405 29.67 -2.84 2.87
C PHE A 405 30.95 -2.12 2.49
N ASN A 406 31.21 -0.91 3.02
CA ASN A 406 32.50 -0.24 2.81
C ASN A 406 33.66 -1.06 3.39
N VAL A 407 33.53 -1.57 4.62
CA VAL A 407 34.56 -2.42 5.25
C VAL A 407 34.76 -3.73 4.49
N LEU A 408 33.67 -4.39 4.07
CA LEU A 408 33.73 -5.64 3.31
C LEU A 408 34.33 -5.44 1.92
N ALA A 409 34.00 -4.34 1.24
CA ALA A 409 34.57 -4.00 -0.06
C ALA A 409 36.07 -3.72 0.04
N ILE A 410 36.51 -3.00 1.08
CA ILE A 410 37.93 -2.77 1.37
C ILE A 410 38.64 -4.11 1.62
N HIS A 411 38.07 -4.99 2.44
CA HIS A 411 38.65 -6.32 2.68
C HIS A 411 38.72 -7.17 1.41
N ALA A 412 37.69 -7.16 0.57
CA ALA A 412 37.69 -7.91 -0.69
C ALA A 412 38.75 -7.40 -1.67
N MET A 413 38.93 -6.07 -1.77
CA MET A 413 40.02 -5.49 -2.57
C MET A 413 41.38 -5.88 -2.01
N VAL A 414 41.63 -5.69 -0.71
CA VAL A 414 42.91 -5.99 -0.06
C VAL A 414 43.29 -7.48 -0.20
N VAL A 415 42.34 -8.40 -0.03
CA VAL A 415 42.60 -9.84 -0.16
C VAL A 415 42.86 -10.25 -1.61
N THR A 416 42.19 -9.62 -2.57
CA THR A 416 42.41 -9.91 -4.01
C THR A 416 43.76 -9.38 -4.47
N THR A 417 44.18 -8.20 -4.00
CA THR A 417 45.51 -7.63 -4.29
C THR A 417 46.65 -8.37 -3.59
N ALA A 418 46.39 -9.03 -2.45
CA ALA A 418 47.39 -9.86 -1.77
C ALA A 418 47.57 -11.26 -2.39
N LEU A 419 46.67 -11.68 -3.29
CA LEU A 419 46.70 -12.98 -3.99
C LEU A 419 47.20 -12.89 -5.44
N GLN A 420 47.47 -11.69 -5.94
CA GLN A 420 48.16 -11.43 -7.21
C GLN A 420 49.57 -10.92 -6.93
#